data_AF-A0AAD4BQL2-F1
#
_entry.id   AF-A0AAD4BQL2-F1
#
_cell.length_a   1.000
_cell.length_b   1.000
_cell.length_c   1.000
_cell.angle_alpha   90.00
_cell.angle_beta   90.00
_cell.angle_gamma   90.00
#
_symmetry.space_group_name_H-M   'P 1'
#
loop_
_entity.id
_entity.type
_entity.pdbx_description
1 polymer ?
#
loop_
_entity_poly.entity_id
_entity_poly.type
_entity_poly.pdbx_seq_one_letter_code
_entity_poly.pdbx_strand_id
1 'polypeptide(L)'
;MYADGANKGRFAQKELGMVYSRDILGEPGTLESAAARLLEDTDGEHREPSEREKEERTLEELRFVPGDYLCVSVILPKGAAPTAPQGDVAA
;
A
#
# COMPACT_ATOMS: atom_id res chain seq x y z
N MET A 1 -6.47 -9.14 4.60
CA MET A 1 -6.82 -10.44 5.17
C MET A 1 -7.33 -10.21 6.57
N TYR A 2 -8.55 -10.63 6.86
CA TYR A 2 -9.21 -10.37 8.15
C TYR A 2 -9.90 -11.64 8.63
N ALA A 3 -10.10 -11.75 9.94
CA ALA A 3 -10.79 -12.88 10.53
C ALA A 3 -12.29 -12.82 10.20
N ASP A 4 -12.80 -13.87 9.54
CA ASP A 4 -14.22 -14.01 9.24
C ASP A 4 -14.89 -14.86 10.33
N GLY A 5 -15.48 -14.16 11.31
CA GLY A 5 -16.22 -14.77 12.41
C GLY A 5 -17.46 -15.55 11.96
N ALA A 6 -18.04 -15.23 10.79
CA ALA A 6 -19.18 -15.95 10.23
C ALA A 6 -18.76 -17.26 9.56
N ASN A 7 -17.51 -17.35 9.07
CA ASN A 7 -16.93 -18.57 8.49
C ASN A 7 -15.99 -19.33 9.44
N LYS A 8 -16.44 -19.54 10.69
CA LYS A 8 -15.74 -20.40 11.67
C LYS A 8 -14.27 -19.98 11.92
N GLY A 9 -13.97 -18.68 11.86
CA GLY A 9 -12.63 -18.16 12.09
C GLY A 9 -11.65 -18.37 10.92
N ARG A 10 -12.16 -18.66 9.71
CA ARG A 10 -11.34 -18.61 8.50
C ARG A 10 -10.97 -17.17 8.17
N PHE A 11 -9.90 -16.99 7.40
CA PHE A 11 -9.53 -15.67 6.90
C PHE A 11 -10.26 -15.38 5.59
N ALA A 12 -10.79 -14.17 5.47
CA ALA A 12 -11.27 -13.62 4.22
C ALA A 12 -10.26 -12.61 3.66
N GLN A 13 -10.27 -12.46 2.34
CA GLN A 13 -9.40 -11.52 1.63
C GLN A 13 -10.25 -10.66 0.69
N LYS A 14 -9.96 -9.36 0.70
CA LYS A 14 -10.44 -8.41 -0.29
C LYS A 14 -9.21 -7.83 -0.99
N GLU A 15 -9.24 -7.78 -2.31
CA GLU A 15 -8.23 -7.09 -3.10
C GLU A 15 -8.50 -5.58 -3.07
N LEU A 16 -7.46 -4.80 -2.80
CA LEU A 16 -7.55 -3.33 -2.70
C LEU A 16 -7.05 -2.61 -3.96
N GLY A 17 -6.26 -3.29 -4.80
CA GLY A 17 -5.70 -2.74 -6.04
C GLY A 17 -4.18 -2.92 -6.13
N MET A 18 -3.57 -2.18 -7.07
CA MET A 18 -2.13 -2.21 -7.35
C MET A 18 -1.54 -0.81 -7.32
N VAL A 19 -0.33 -0.68 -6.78
CA VAL A 19 0.44 0.57 -6.75
C VAL A 19 1.75 0.35 -7.50
N TYR A 20 2.11 1.30 -8.37
CA TYR A 20 3.37 1.28 -9.10
C TYR A 20 4.40 2.16 -8.39
N SER A 21 5.65 1.70 -8.33
CA SER A 21 6.74 2.42 -7.65
C SER A 21 6.95 3.83 -8.20
N ARG A 22 6.77 4.03 -9.52
CA ARG A 22 6.84 5.35 -10.16
C ARG A 22 5.79 6.34 -9.65
N ASP A 23 4.67 5.85 -9.14
CA ASP A 23 3.59 6.71 -8.65
C ASP A 23 3.83 7.14 -7.20
N ILE A 24 4.75 6.48 -6.48
CA ILE A 24 5.04 6.71 -5.06
C ILE A 24 6.46 7.23 -4.79
N LEU A 25 7.42 6.91 -5.66
CA LEU A 25 8.78 7.44 -5.62
C LEU A 25 8.82 8.66 -6.52
N GLY A 26 9.37 9.77 -6.04
CA GLY A 26 9.41 11.02 -6.79
C GLY A 26 10.13 10.85 -8.13
N GLU A 27 11.46 10.73 -8.08
CA GLU A 27 12.27 10.45 -9.26
C GLU A 27 12.46 8.92 -9.43
N PRO A 28 12.19 8.36 -10.63
CA PRO A 28 12.41 6.95 -10.91
C PRO A 28 13.83 6.50 -10.53
N GLY A 29 13.95 5.53 -9.63
CA GLY A 29 15.23 4.97 -9.19
C GLY A 29 15.76 5.54 -7.87
N THR A 30 15.10 6.52 -7.26
CA THR A 30 15.41 7.01 -5.91
C THR A 30 14.56 6.29 -4.87
N LEU A 31 15.20 5.73 -3.84
CA LEU A 31 14.53 5.17 -2.65
C LEU A 31 14.54 6.14 -1.45
N GLU A 32 15.31 7.23 -1.56
CA GLU A 32 15.59 8.14 -0.45
C GLU A 32 14.52 9.23 -0.28
N SER A 33 13.63 9.41 -1.25
CA SER A 33 12.57 10.42 -1.21
C SER A 33 11.25 9.88 -1.74
N ALA A 34 10.19 10.05 -0.94
CA ALA A 34 8.82 9.86 -1.40
C ALA A 34 8.47 10.90 -2.48
N ALA A 35 7.47 10.59 -3.31
CA ALA A 35 6.90 11.54 -4.24
C ALA A 35 6.27 12.72 -3.48
N ALA A 36 6.50 13.95 -3.94
CA ALA A 36 6.03 15.17 -3.28
C ALA A 36 4.52 15.14 -2.97
N ARG A 37 3.72 14.59 -3.89
CA ARG A 37 2.26 14.42 -3.73
C ARG A 37 1.83 13.57 -2.51
N LEU A 38 2.72 12.73 -1.98
CA LEU A 38 2.46 11.91 -0.78
C LEU A 38 2.79 12.66 0.51
N LEU A 39 3.55 13.75 0.42
CA LEU A 39 3.91 14.61 1.56
C LEU A 39 2.96 15.80 1.67
N GLU A 40 2.12 16.03 0.67
CA GLU A 40 1.05 17.01 0.70
C GLU A 40 -0.05 16.50 1.63
N ASP A 41 -0.18 17.10 2.81
CA ASP A 41 -1.32 16.87 3.70
C ASP A 41 -2.59 17.35 2.99
N THR A 42 -3.37 16.43 2.43
CA THR A 42 -4.68 16.67 1.79
C THR A 42 -5.78 17.06 2.80
N ASP A 43 -5.44 17.66 3.94
CA ASP A 43 -6.41 18.11 4.94
C ASP A 43 -6.99 19.51 4.66
N GLY A 44 -6.67 20.12 3.52
CA GLY A 44 -7.23 21.43 3.21
C GLY A 44 -6.88 22.00 1.85
N GLU A 45 -7.87 21.91 0.97
CA GLU A 45 -8.15 22.86 -0.12
C GLU A 45 -7.29 22.78 -1.41
N HIS A 46 -8.02 22.81 -2.54
CA HIS A 46 -7.59 23.26 -3.87
C HIS A 46 -7.09 22.26 -4.94
N ARG A 47 -7.28 20.95 -4.81
CA ARG A 47 -7.27 20.07 -6.01
C ARG A 47 -8.46 19.13 -6.07
N GLU A 48 -9.08 19.06 -7.25
CA GLU A 48 -10.04 17.99 -7.53
C GLU A 48 -9.30 16.64 -7.49
N PRO A 49 -9.77 15.66 -6.69
CA PRO A 49 -9.16 14.35 -6.66
C PRO A 49 -9.27 13.72 -8.05
N SER A 50 -8.19 13.11 -8.52
CA SER A 50 -8.21 12.34 -9.76
C SER A 50 -9.18 11.16 -9.65
N GLU A 51 -9.68 10.63 -10.77
CA GLU A 51 -10.59 9.48 -10.76
C GLU A 51 -10.01 8.29 -9.99
N ARG A 52 -8.68 8.10 -10.02
CA ARG A 52 -7.98 7.08 -9.25
C ARG A 52 -8.06 7.32 -7.74
N GLU A 53 -7.89 8.56 -7.31
CA GLU A 53 -7.96 8.93 -5.89
C GLU A 53 -9.37 8.82 -5.33
N LYS A 54 -10.40 8.94 -6.19
CA LYS A 54 -11.79 8.68 -5.80
C LYS A 54 -12.08 7.18 -5.58
N GLU A 55 -11.33 6.30 -6.23
CA GLU A 55 -11.42 4.85 -6.07
C GLU A 55 -10.59 4.34 -4.87
N GLU A 56 -9.61 5.13 -4.41
CA GLU A 56 -8.80 4.85 -3.24
C GLU A 56 -9.65 4.93 -1.97
N ARG A 57 -9.53 3.91 -1.11
CA ARG A 57 -10.26 3.80 0.16
C ARG A 57 -9.27 3.77 1.30
N THR A 58 -9.58 4.49 2.38
CA THR A 58 -8.71 4.50 3.56
C THR A 58 -8.83 3.19 4.35
N LEU A 59 -7.86 2.90 5.21
CA LEU A 59 -7.91 1.73 6.09
C LEU A 59 -9.12 1.78 7.04
N GLU A 60 -9.50 2.97 7.49
CA GLU A 60 -10.69 3.18 8.30
C GLU A 60 -11.97 2.84 7.54
N GLU A 61 -12.10 3.33 6.30
CA GLU A 61 -13.24 3.01 5.44
C GLU A 61 -13.34 1.51 5.08
N LEU A 62 -12.21 0.80 5.13
CA LEU A 62 -12.11 -0.64 4.95
C LEU A 62 -12.32 -1.42 6.27
N ARG A 63 -12.47 -0.72 7.40
CA ARG A 63 -12.59 -1.28 8.75
C ARG A 63 -11.42 -2.19 9.12
N PHE A 64 -10.22 -1.81 8.69
CA PHE A 64 -9.00 -2.51 9.06
C PHE A 64 -8.72 -2.30 10.56
N VAL A 65 -8.59 -3.39 11.31
CA VAL A 65 -8.40 -3.36 12.77
C VAL A 65 -7.11 -4.08 13.18
N PRO A 66 -6.55 -3.80 14.37
CA PRO A 66 -5.43 -4.57 14.89
C PRO A 66 -5.76 -6.07 14.91
N GLY A 67 -4.87 -6.89 14.32
CA GLY A 67 -5.08 -8.33 14.12
C GLY A 67 -5.42 -8.70 12.68
N ASP A 68 -5.81 -7.73 11.85
CA ASP A 68 -5.87 -7.90 10.40
C ASP A 68 -4.46 -7.84 9.78
N TYR A 69 -4.32 -8.46 8.61
CA TYR A 69 -3.07 -8.50 7.85
C TYR A 69 -3.26 -7.90 6.46
N LEU A 70 -2.26 -7.15 5.98
CA LEU A 70 -2.20 -6.71 4.59
C LEU A 70 -1.39 -7.72 3.77
N CYS A 71 -1.95 -8.20 2.65
CA CYS A 71 -1.24 -9.07 1.73
C CYS A 71 -0.68 -8.23 0.59
N VAL A 72 0.65 -8.17 0.47
CA VAL A 72 1.35 -7.37 -0.54
C VAL A 72 2.16 -8.28 -1.43
N SER A 73 1.85 -8.27 -2.74
CA SER A 73 2.65 -8.93 -3.77
C SER A 73 3.46 -7.89 -4.52
N VAL A 74 4.78 -8.06 -4.54
CA VAL A 74 5.69 -7.14 -5.24
C VAL A 74 6.04 -7.72 -6.59
N ILE A 75 5.68 -7.01 -7.66
CA ILE A 75 6.03 -7.38 -9.04
C ILE A 75 7.21 -6.52 -9.47
N LEU A 76 8.36 -7.15 -9.68
CA LEU A 76 9.54 -6.46 -10.17
C LEU A 76 9.45 -6.21 -11.69
N PRO A 77 9.96 -5.07 -12.19
CA PRO A 77 10.08 -4.84 -13.63
C PRO A 77 11.07 -5.83 -14.24
N LYS A 78 10.93 -6.10 -15.55
CA LYS A 78 11.80 -7.04 -16.27
C LYS A 78 13.26 -6.61 -16.16
N GLY A 79 14.11 -7.50 -15.64
CA GLY A 79 15.55 -7.26 -15.48
C GLY A 79 15.98 -6.74 -14.11
N ALA A 80 15.03 -6.39 -13.22
CA ALA A 80 15.36 -6.12 -11.83
C ALA A 80 15.53 -7.44 -11.05
N ALA A 81 16.67 -7.58 -10.37
CA ALA A 81 16.92 -8.67 -9.45
C ALA A 81 16.52 -8.25 -8.02
N PRO A 82 15.86 -9.13 -7.24
CA PRO A 82 15.65 -8.84 -5.83
C PRO A 82 17.00 -8.75 -5.13
N THR A 83 17.26 -7.63 -4.45
CA THR A 83 18.35 -7.56 -3.47
C THR A 83 17.97 -8.46 -2.30
N ALA A 84 18.83 -9.42 -1.98
CA ALA A 84 18.57 -10.38 -0.91
C ALA A 84 18.24 -9.66 0.41
N PRO A 85 17.25 -10.14 1.19
CA PRO A 85 16.93 -9.52 2.46
C PRO A 85 18.09 -9.73 3.44
N GLN A 86 18.79 -8.65 3.80
CA GLN A 86 19.51 -8.58 5.07
C GLN A 86 18.43 -8.51 6.16
N GLY A 87 18.01 -9.68 6.63
CA GLY A 87 17.10 -9.77 7.76
C GLY A 87 17.82 -9.33 9.02
N ASP A 88 17.59 -8.08 9.44
CA ASP A 88 17.92 -7.65 10.79
C ASP A 88 16.77 -8.08 11.71
N VAL A 89 16.85 -9.35 12.14
CA VAL A 89 16.07 -9.85 13.28
C VAL A 89 16.87 -9.54 14.54
N ALA A 90 16.74 -8.32 15.05
CA ALA A 90 17.15 -8.00 16.41
C ALA A 90 16.11 -8.58 17.38
N ALA A 91 16.57 -9.54 18.19
CA ALA A 91 15.84 -10.17 19.29
C ALA A 91 15.76 -9.26 20.52
#